data_AF-A0A9D0ZHJ3-F1
#
_entry.id   AF-A0A9D0ZHJ3-F1
#
_cell.length_a   1.000
_cell.length_b   1.000
_cell.length_c   1.000
_cell.angle_alpha   90.00
_cell.angle_beta   90.00
_cell.angle_gamma   90.00
#
_symmetry.space_group_name_H-M   'P 1'
#
loop_
_entity.id
_entity.type
_entity.pdbx_description
1 polymer ?
#
loop_
_entity_poly.entity_id
_entity_poly.type
_entity_poly.pdbx_seq_one_letter_code
_entity_poly.pdbx_strand_id
1 'polypeptide(L)'
;MAVVLCVSLASPALATGIGHESAAMQMAANEIESETARMMSSVASQLAAQGQLDMLPIYEEILTTEIEAKVNLKYGITTSASTDSVSLYFPDGGSVGYDSAFHTSVFKMYMTKELFDIYAQDYLYVDAPLEIEIGNLVPLLGTTLASWLIALSIPGTVKIVADLITCEEIYEKGGYAEVMVVSDASGIETSTALLVWDNYPYAVFVPFNDNYVWEAF
;
A
#
# COMPACT_ATOMS: atom_id res chain seq x y z
N MET A 1 -26.38 -48.16 -48.62
CA MET A 1 -26.76 -47.33 -47.45
C MET A 1 -25.51 -47.12 -46.62
N ALA A 2 -24.98 -45.90 -46.57
CA ALA A 2 -23.88 -45.53 -45.68
C ALA A 2 -24.45 -44.52 -44.68
N VAL A 3 -24.47 -44.88 -43.40
CA VAL A 3 -24.85 -43.99 -42.30
C VAL A 3 -23.60 -43.21 -41.93
N VAL A 4 -23.56 -41.94 -42.31
CA VAL A 4 -22.52 -41.00 -41.88
C VAL A 4 -22.91 -40.52 -40.49
N LEU A 5 -22.16 -40.96 -39.47
CA LEU A 5 -22.32 -40.51 -38.10
C LEU A 5 -21.68 -39.11 -37.98
N CYS A 6 -22.50 -38.06 -38.03
CA CYS A 6 -22.06 -36.71 -37.69
C CYS A 6 -21.90 -36.62 -36.17
N VAL A 7 -20.70 -36.90 -35.66
CA VAL A 7 -20.33 -36.54 -34.29
C VAL A 7 -20.14 -35.03 -34.27
N SER A 8 -21.19 -34.33 -33.85
CA SER A 8 -21.16 -32.91 -33.52
C SER A 8 -20.15 -32.71 -32.39
N LEU A 9 -18.92 -32.31 -32.73
CA LEU A 9 -17.98 -31.71 -31.81
C LEU A 9 -18.56 -30.34 -31.41
N ALA A 10 -19.26 -30.30 -30.27
CA ALA A 10 -19.45 -29.06 -29.54
C ALA A 10 -18.06 -28.59 -29.10
N SER A 11 -17.51 -27.64 -29.84
CA SER A 11 -16.20 -27.04 -29.61
C SER A 11 -16.08 -26.32 -28.24
N PRO A 12 -14.82 -26.10 -27.76
CA PRO A 12 -14.42 -25.99 -26.35
C PRO A 12 -14.60 -24.61 -25.71
N ALA A 13 -15.55 -23.79 -26.16
CA ALA A 13 -15.65 -22.39 -25.73
C ALA A 13 -15.81 -22.21 -24.20
N LEU A 14 -16.38 -23.21 -23.50
CA LEU A 14 -16.51 -23.22 -22.04
C LEU A 14 -15.25 -23.66 -21.28
N ALA A 15 -14.35 -24.42 -21.91
CA ALA A 15 -13.12 -24.89 -21.27
C ALA A 15 -12.01 -23.83 -21.29
N THR A 16 -11.99 -22.96 -22.30
CA THR A 16 -11.09 -21.80 -22.36
C THR A 16 -11.44 -20.71 -21.34
N GLY A 17 -12.71 -20.54 -20.98
CA GLY A 17 -13.13 -19.60 -19.94
C GLY A 17 -12.69 -20.02 -18.54
N ILE A 18 -12.95 -21.28 -18.17
CA ILE A 18 -12.59 -21.82 -16.84
C ILE A 18 -11.07 -21.92 -16.67
N GLY A 19 -10.34 -22.30 -17.72
CA GLY A 19 -8.87 -22.38 -17.65
C GLY A 19 -8.16 -21.03 -17.56
N HIS A 20 -8.75 -19.97 -18.13
CA HIS A 20 -8.18 -18.62 -18.07
C HIS A 20 -8.41 -17.97 -16.70
N GLU A 21 -9.61 -18.15 -16.13
CA GLU A 21 -9.96 -17.66 -14.80
C GLU A 21 -9.14 -18.38 -13.70
N SER A 22 -8.97 -19.71 -13.81
CA SER A 22 -8.13 -20.46 -12.85
C SER A 22 -6.65 -20.10 -12.95
N ALA A 23 -6.14 -19.78 -14.13
CA ALA A 23 -4.76 -19.33 -14.31
C ALA A 23 -4.57 -17.92 -13.74
N ALA A 24 -5.51 -17.00 -13.97
CA ALA A 24 -5.49 -15.65 -13.42
C ALA A 24 -5.53 -15.67 -11.88
N MET A 25 -6.39 -16.49 -11.28
CA MET A 25 -6.43 -16.67 -9.82
C MET A 25 -5.11 -17.22 -9.26
N GLN A 26 -4.50 -18.21 -9.91
CA GLN A 26 -3.21 -18.75 -9.45
C GLN A 26 -2.07 -17.73 -9.57
N MET A 27 -2.05 -16.95 -10.66
CA MET A 27 -1.06 -15.87 -10.84
C MET A 27 -1.25 -14.76 -9.80
N ALA A 28 -2.49 -14.34 -9.57
CA ALA A 28 -2.82 -13.36 -8.54
C ALA A 28 -2.40 -13.84 -7.14
N ALA A 29 -2.71 -15.09 -6.77
CA ALA A 29 -2.32 -15.65 -5.48
C ALA A 29 -0.80 -15.68 -5.26
N ASN A 30 -0.03 -16.09 -6.29
CA ASN A 30 1.43 -16.11 -6.21
C ASN A 30 2.01 -14.69 -6.10
N GLU A 31 1.42 -13.71 -6.81
CA GLU A 31 1.83 -12.31 -6.75
C GLU A 31 1.53 -11.70 -5.37
N ILE A 32 0.35 -11.96 -4.80
CA ILE A 32 -0.03 -11.55 -3.44
C ILE A 32 0.95 -12.11 -2.42
N GLU A 33 1.22 -13.42 -2.44
CA GLU A 33 2.14 -14.06 -1.49
C GLU A 33 3.56 -13.46 -1.57
N SER A 34 4.06 -13.25 -2.79
CA SER A 34 5.38 -12.68 -3.02
C SER A 34 5.49 -11.22 -2.55
N GLU A 35 4.51 -10.38 -2.90
CA GLU A 35 4.52 -8.96 -2.54
C GLU A 35 4.30 -8.75 -1.04
N THR A 36 3.40 -9.52 -0.40
CA THR A 36 3.20 -9.48 1.04
C THR A 36 4.48 -9.88 1.76
N ALA A 37 5.13 -11.00 1.39
CA ALA A 37 6.38 -11.43 2.04
C ALA A 37 7.50 -10.39 1.92
N ARG A 38 7.66 -9.79 0.72
CA ARG A 38 8.65 -8.74 0.47
C ARG A 38 8.38 -7.51 1.32
N MET A 39 7.15 -7.01 1.29
CA MET A 39 6.76 -5.77 1.98
C MET A 39 6.84 -5.93 3.50
N MET A 40 6.35 -7.06 4.04
CA MET A 40 6.39 -7.33 5.48
C MET A 40 7.82 -7.48 6.01
N SER A 41 8.77 -8.00 5.22
CA SER A 41 10.18 -8.03 5.62
C SER A 41 10.75 -6.61 5.79
N SER A 42 10.45 -5.68 4.88
CA SER A 42 10.89 -4.28 4.98
C SER A 42 10.22 -3.59 6.18
N VAL A 43 8.90 -3.72 6.31
CA VAL A 43 8.14 -3.14 7.43
C VAL A 43 8.65 -3.63 8.78
N ALA A 44 8.90 -4.93 8.93
CA ALA A 44 9.44 -5.49 10.18
C ALA A 44 10.80 -4.88 10.57
N SER A 45 11.68 -4.64 9.59
CA SER A 45 12.98 -3.97 9.80
C SER A 45 12.78 -2.53 10.32
N GLN A 46 11.91 -1.78 9.65
CA GLN A 46 11.61 -0.39 10.01
C GLN A 46 10.94 -0.25 11.38
N LEU A 47 9.98 -1.14 11.70
CA LEU A 47 9.31 -1.18 13.00
C LEU A 47 10.28 -1.59 14.12
N ALA A 48 11.17 -2.54 13.87
CA ALA A 48 12.21 -2.92 14.83
C ALA A 48 13.16 -1.75 15.14
N ALA A 49 13.53 -0.96 14.13
CA ALA A 49 14.37 0.23 14.31
C ALA A 49 13.65 1.34 15.12
N GLN A 50 12.32 1.41 15.03
CA GLN A 50 11.48 2.30 15.84
C GLN A 50 11.17 1.75 17.24
N GLY A 51 11.50 0.49 17.53
CA GLY A 51 11.11 -0.19 18.76
C GLY A 51 9.60 -0.45 18.87
N GLN A 52 8.92 -0.59 17.73
CA GLN A 52 7.46 -0.76 17.58
C GLN A 52 7.11 -2.08 16.87
N LEU A 53 7.87 -3.16 17.13
CA LEU A 53 7.69 -4.45 16.43
C LEU A 53 6.36 -5.14 16.78
N ASP A 54 5.76 -4.78 17.91
CA ASP A 54 4.41 -5.14 18.33
C ASP A 54 3.31 -4.65 17.39
N MET A 55 3.55 -3.58 16.63
CA MET A 55 2.62 -3.07 15.60
C MET A 55 2.61 -3.92 14.31
N LEU A 56 3.55 -4.85 14.15
CA LEU A 56 3.69 -5.65 12.91
C LEU A 56 2.41 -6.39 12.48
N PRO A 57 1.63 -7.02 13.38
CA PRO A 57 0.38 -7.69 13.00
C PRO A 57 -0.67 -6.73 12.42
N ILE A 58 -0.69 -5.47 12.87
CA ILE A 58 -1.61 -4.45 12.35
C ILE A 58 -1.21 -4.07 10.91
N TYR A 59 0.09 -3.88 10.66
CA TYR A 59 0.59 -3.65 9.30
C TYR A 59 0.32 -4.83 8.38
N GLU A 60 0.51 -6.06 8.86
CA GLU A 60 0.27 -7.28 8.07
C GLU A 60 -1.16 -7.34 7.57
N GLU A 61 -2.14 -7.06 8.43
CA GLU A 61 -3.54 -7.06 8.05
C GLU A 61 -3.87 -5.97 7.01
N ILE A 62 -3.43 -4.73 7.27
CA ILE A 62 -3.72 -3.60 6.38
C ILE A 62 -3.09 -3.85 5.00
N LEU A 63 -1.79 -4.14 4.97
CA LEU A 63 -1.05 -4.30 3.72
C LEU A 63 -1.50 -5.53 2.94
N THR A 64 -1.78 -6.66 3.61
CA THR A 64 -2.28 -7.86 2.91
C THR A 64 -3.60 -7.55 2.21
N THR A 65 -4.54 -6.88 2.91
CA THR A 65 -5.85 -6.54 2.34
C THR A 65 -5.74 -5.60 1.15
N GLU A 66 -4.82 -4.64 1.21
CA GLU A 66 -4.58 -3.69 0.12
C GLU A 66 -3.84 -4.30 -1.07
N ILE A 67 -2.84 -5.16 -0.82
CA ILE A 67 -2.15 -5.93 -1.86
C ILE A 67 -3.16 -6.85 -2.55
N GLU A 68 -4.01 -7.54 -1.80
CA GLU A 68 -5.09 -8.35 -2.36
C GLU A 68 -6.03 -7.50 -3.23
N ALA A 69 -6.48 -6.35 -2.75
CA ALA A 69 -7.34 -5.46 -3.54
C ALA A 69 -6.65 -5.00 -4.83
N LYS A 70 -5.40 -4.52 -4.75
CA LYS A 70 -4.58 -4.07 -5.88
C LYS A 70 -4.39 -5.17 -6.92
N VAL A 71 -3.94 -6.34 -6.50
CA VAL A 71 -3.65 -7.46 -7.39
C VAL A 71 -4.94 -7.98 -8.02
N ASN A 72 -6.00 -8.17 -7.23
CA ASN A 72 -7.28 -8.64 -7.77
C ASN A 72 -7.86 -7.66 -8.81
N LEU A 73 -7.79 -6.35 -8.57
CA LEU A 73 -8.19 -5.33 -9.54
C LEU A 73 -7.35 -5.41 -10.83
N LYS A 74 -6.04 -5.62 -10.72
CA LYS A 74 -5.13 -5.80 -11.88
C LYS A 74 -5.50 -7.01 -12.75
N TYR A 75 -5.95 -8.11 -12.13
CA TYR A 75 -6.39 -9.32 -12.84
C TYR A 75 -7.89 -9.34 -13.18
N GLY A 76 -8.65 -8.30 -12.82
CA GLY A 76 -10.10 -8.24 -13.05
C GLY A 76 -10.91 -9.23 -12.20
N ILE A 77 -10.37 -9.63 -11.04
CA ILE A 77 -11.00 -10.55 -10.08
C ILE A 77 -11.78 -9.71 -9.06
N THR A 78 -13.05 -10.06 -8.85
CA THR A 78 -13.88 -9.39 -7.82
C THR A 78 -13.87 -10.21 -6.52
N THR A 79 -13.23 -9.65 -5.50
CA THR A 79 -13.22 -10.11 -4.10
C THR A 79 -13.82 -9.05 -3.17
N SER A 80 -14.10 -9.40 -1.92
CA SER A 80 -14.53 -8.42 -0.91
C SER A 80 -13.52 -7.27 -0.80
N ALA A 81 -12.23 -7.58 -0.67
CA ALA A 81 -11.15 -6.59 -0.62
C ALA A 81 -11.17 -5.64 -1.83
N SER A 82 -11.35 -6.16 -3.05
CA SER A 82 -11.44 -5.29 -4.25
C SER A 82 -12.73 -4.48 -4.32
N THR A 83 -13.82 -4.97 -3.72
CA THR A 83 -15.14 -4.29 -3.75
C THR A 83 -15.20 -3.17 -2.71
N ASP A 84 -14.59 -3.40 -1.55
CA ASP A 84 -14.53 -2.45 -0.43
C ASP A 84 -13.37 -1.46 -0.58
N SER A 85 -12.45 -1.70 -1.53
CA SER A 85 -11.35 -0.79 -1.81
C SER A 85 -11.80 0.51 -2.44
N VAL A 86 -11.11 1.59 -2.07
CA VAL A 86 -11.22 2.91 -2.68
C VAL A 86 -9.98 3.15 -3.53
N SER A 87 -10.16 3.67 -4.74
CA SER A 87 -9.08 4.09 -5.62
C SER A 87 -9.17 5.58 -5.92
N LEU A 88 -8.13 6.33 -5.57
CA LEU A 88 -8.00 7.76 -5.83
C LEU A 88 -6.85 8.02 -6.81
N TYR A 89 -6.98 9.07 -7.63
CA TYR A 89 -5.98 9.43 -8.64
C TYR A 89 -5.17 10.64 -8.15
N PHE A 90 -3.87 10.44 -7.89
CA PHE A 90 -2.92 11.41 -7.34
C PHE A 90 -1.71 11.60 -8.27
N PRO A 91 -1.85 12.29 -9.41
CA PRO A 91 -0.75 12.45 -10.37
C PRO A 91 0.44 13.23 -9.78
N ASP A 92 0.15 14.20 -8.91
CA ASP A 92 1.12 15.09 -8.28
C ASP A 92 1.40 14.70 -6.81
N GLY A 93 0.97 13.50 -6.42
CA GLY A 93 0.96 13.04 -5.03
C GLY A 93 -0.31 13.44 -4.28
N GLY A 94 -0.40 12.99 -3.04
CA GLY A 94 -1.56 13.26 -2.20
C GLY A 94 -1.47 12.57 -0.85
N SER A 95 -2.52 12.72 -0.06
CA SER A 95 -2.66 12.08 1.23
C SER A 95 -4.07 11.54 1.45
N VAL A 96 -4.14 10.52 2.29
CA VAL A 96 -5.37 9.83 2.68
C VAL A 96 -5.31 9.54 4.18
N GLY A 97 -6.42 9.78 4.87
CA GLY A 97 -6.62 9.38 6.27
C GLY A 97 -7.90 8.57 6.39
N TYR A 98 -7.84 7.44 7.06
CA TYR A 98 -8.99 6.53 7.24
C TYR A 98 -8.82 5.66 8.48
N ASP A 99 -9.93 5.16 9.00
CA ASP A 99 -9.91 4.07 9.96
C ASP A 99 -9.89 2.73 9.21
N SER A 100 -9.00 1.85 9.61
CA SER A 100 -8.93 0.47 9.15
C SER A 100 -9.67 -0.47 10.12
N ALA A 101 -9.61 -1.77 9.85
CA ALA A 101 -10.06 -2.80 10.75
C ALA A 101 -9.43 -2.65 12.15
N PHE A 102 -10.12 -3.21 13.15
CA PHE A 102 -9.77 -3.11 14.57
C PHE A 102 -9.69 -1.69 15.15
N HIS A 103 -10.35 -0.70 14.54
CA HIS A 103 -10.34 0.70 15.00
C HIS A 103 -8.93 1.31 15.01
N THR A 104 -8.05 0.82 14.14
CA THR A 104 -6.74 1.41 13.91
C THR A 104 -6.88 2.56 12.93
N SER A 105 -6.16 3.64 13.17
CA SER A 105 -6.23 4.80 12.28
C SER A 105 -4.98 4.87 11.42
N VAL A 106 -5.20 5.03 10.13
CA VAL A 106 -4.16 4.97 9.11
C VAL A 106 -4.11 6.30 8.39
N PHE A 107 -2.90 6.84 8.30
CA PHE A 107 -2.61 7.95 7.42
C PHE A 107 -1.59 7.51 6.39
N LYS A 108 -1.84 7.83 5.13
CA LYS A 108 -0.96 7.55 4.00
C LYS A 108 -0.64 8.81 3.26
N MET A 109 0.63 8.98 2.93
CA MET A 109 1.11 10.00 2.03
C MET A 109 1.72 9.32 0.81
N TYR A 110 1.34 9.82 -0.36
CA TYR A 110 1.85 9.39 -1.66
C TYR A 110 2.69 10.52 -2.24
N MET A 111 3.98 10.23 -2.45
CA MET A 111 4.97 11.19 -2.93
C MET A 111 5.36 10.87 -4.37
N THR A 112 5.39 11.90 -5.20
CA THR A 112 6.09 11.84 -6.49
C THR A 112 7.60 11.70 -6.26
N LYS A 113 8.32 11.38 -7.34
CA LYS A 113 9.77 11.38 -7.30
C LYS A 113 10.35 12.72 -6.86
N GLU A 114 9.84 13.86 -7.32
CA GLU A 114 10.37 15.15 -6.89
C GLU A 114 10.18 15.37 -5.39
N LEU A 115 9.02 14.99 -4.85
CA LEU A 115 8.76 15.10 -3.41
C LEU A 115 9.65 14.15 -2.60
N PHE A 116 9.83 12.92 -3.05
CA PHE A 116 10.70 11.96 -2.36
C PHE A 116 12.18 12.40 -2.38
N ASP A 117 12.65 12.93 -3.50
CA ASP A 117 14.03 13.42 -3.65
C ASP A 117 14.35 14.53 -2.64
N ILE A 118 13.38 15.43 -2.33
CA ILE A 118 13.56 16.49 -1.32
C ILE A 118 13.99 15.92 0.04
N TYR A 119 13.54 14.71 0.38
CA TYR A 119 13.80 14.10 1.68
C TYR A 119 14.93 13.07 1.64
N ALA A 120 14.98 12.24 0.60
CA ALA A 120 15.89 11.09 0.54
C ALA A 120 17.27 11.45 -0.01
N GLN A 121 17.39 12.53 -0.80
CA GLN A 121 18.63 12.87 -1.49
C GLN A 121 19.79 13.10 -0.51
N ASP A 122 19.55 13.81 0.60
CA ASP A 122 20.60 14.09 1.59
C ASP A 122 21.07 12.83 2.34
N TYR A 123 20.22 11.79 2.45
CA TYR A 123 20.51 10.57 3.22
C TYR A 123 21.19 9.49 2.38
N LEU A 124 20.88 9.42 1.07
CA LEU A 124 21.57 8.51 0.15
C LEU A 124 23.08 8.78 0.04
N TYR A 125 23.51 10.04 0.17
CA TYR A 125 24.92 10.40 0.01
C TYR A 125 25.78 10.13 1.24
N VAL A 126 25.17 9.81 2.39
CA VAL A 126 25.87 9.65 3.68
C VAL A 126 25.84 8.22 4.23
N ASP A 127 25.33 7.25 3.47
CA ASP A 127 25.22 5.83 3.87
C ASP A 127 24.58 5.69 5.26
N ALA A 128 23.55 6.52 5.52
CA ALA A 128 22.84 6.57 6.78
C ALA A 128 21.35 6.25 6.55
N PRO A 129 20.68 5.61 7.53
CA PRO A 129 19.24 5.40 7.44
C PRO A 129 18.51 6.73 7.31
N LEU A 130 17.44 6.75 6.50
CA LEU A 130 16.55 7.89 6.44
C LEU A 130 15.84 8.01 7.79
N GLU A 131 16.05 9.13 8.48
CA GLU A 131 15.32 9.48 9.71
C GLU A 131 14.74 10.87 9.56
N ILE A 132 13.41 10.96 9.42
CA ILE A 132 12.69 12.24 9.34
C ILE A 132 11.44 12.22 10.23
N GLU A 133 11.24 13.29 10.99
CA GLU A 133 10.02 13.47 11.79
C GLU A 133 8.83 13.83 10.91
N ILE A 134 7.69 13.17 11.13
CA ILE A 134 6.48 13.38 10.33
C ILE A 134 5.96 14.83 10.39
N GLY A 135 6.19 15.52 11.50
CA GLY A 135 5.83 16.93 11.66
C GLY A 135 6.55 17.85 10.66
N ASN A 136 7.74 17.47 10.19
CA ASN A 136 8.48 18.23 9.18
C ASN A 136 7.83 18.14 7.80
N LEU A 137 6.93 17.18 7.59
CA LEU A 137 6.20 17.01 6.35
C LEU A 137 4.95 17.91 6.28
N VAL A 138 4.42 18.35 7.43
CA VAL A 138 3.19 19.18 7.51
C VAL A 138 3.25 20.45 6.65
N PRO A 139 4.33 21.26 6.67
CA PRO A 139 4.40 22.49 5.87
C PRO A 139 4.34 22.25 4.36
N LEU A 140 4.72 21.05 3.92
CA LEU A 140 4.82 20.69 2.50
C LEU A 140 3.54 20.06 1.96
N LEU A 141 2.73 19.45 2.83
CA LEU A 141 1.62 18.57 2.45
C LEU A 141 0.25 19.10 2.88
N GLY A 142 0.23 20.28 3.50
CA GLY A 142 -1.00 20.99 3.77
C GLY A 142 -1.74 20.57 5.04
N THR A 143 -2.98 21.05 5.14
CA THR A 143 -3.75 21.01 6.38
C THR A 143 -4.39 19.66 6.66
N THR A 144 -4.56 18.78 5.66
CA THR A 144 -5.15 17.45 5.88
C THR A 144 -4.24 16.58 6.75
N LEU A 145 -2.95 16.50 6.42
CA LEU A 145 -1.97 15.81 7.27
C LEU A 145 -2.01 16.38 8.70
N ALA A 146 -1.92 17.70 8.84
CA ALA A 146 -1.97 18.34 10.17
C ALA A 146 -3.23 17.97 10.96
N SER A 147 -4.38 17.98 10.30
CA SER A 147 -5.67 17.68 10.93
C SER A 147 -5.75 16.22 11.39
N TRP A 148 -5.21 15.28 10.62
CA TRP A 148 -5.21 13.86 10.98
C TRP A 148 -4.19 13.52 12.04
N LEU A 149 -2.99 14.09 11.99
CA LEU A 149 -2.04 13.92 13.10
C LEU A 149 -2.67 14.37 14.42
N ILE A 150 -3.42 15.47 14.42
CA ILE A 150 -4.16 15.95 15.60
C ILE A 150 -5.31 15.00 15.97
N ALA A 151 -6.15 14.62 15.01
CA ALA A 151 -7.31 13.76 15.26
C ALA A 151 -6.91 12.39 15.82
N LEU A 152 -5.79 11.86 15.35
CA LEU A 152 -5.25 10.55 15.74
C LEU A 152 -4.30 10.62 16.92
N SER A 153 -4.09 11.80 17.50
CA SER A 153 -3.09 12.02 18.57
C SER A 153 -1.68 11.57 18.20
N ILE A 154 -1.34 11.54 16.92
CA ILE A 154 -0.02 11.16 16.41
C ILE A 154 0.95 12.32 16.70
N PRO A 155 2.02 12.08 17.48
CA PRO A 155 3.02 13.10 17.71
C PRO A 155 3.74 13.46 16.41
N GLY A 156 3.93 14.76 16.13
CA GLY A 156 4.76 15.21 15.02
C GLY A 156 6.22 14.71 15.09
N THR A 157 6.67 14.26 16.26
CA THR A 157 8.02 13.71 16.51
C THR A 157 8.17 12.25 16.12
N VAL A 158 7.10 11.57 15.66
CA VAL A 158 7.22 10.19 15.16
C VAL A 158 8.13 10.19 13.94
N LYS A 159 9.15 9.34 13.96
CA LYS A 159 10.17 9.25 12.92
C LYS A 159 9.77 8.22 11.87
N ILE A 160 9.86 8.63 10.61
CA ILE A 160 9.96 7.74 9.46
C ILE A 160 11.40 7.23 9.44
N VAL A 161 11.54 5.93 9.64
CA VAL A 161 12.83 5.24 9.64
C VAL A 161 12.86 4.25 8.49
N ALA A 162 13.72 4.49 7.50
CA ALA A 162 13.90 3.57 6.39
C ALA A 162 15.38 3.22 6.20
N ASP A 163 15.65 1.94 5.91
CA ASP A 163 16.99 1.49 5.55
C ASP A 163 17.35 1.87 4.11
N LEU A 164 18.65 1.78 3.80
CA LEU A 164 19.17 2.08 2.47
C LEU A 164 18.51 1.20 1.41
N ILE A 165 18.27 -0.08 1.72
CA ILE A 165 17.65 -1.05 0.81
C ILE A 165 16.26 -0.58 0.38
N THR A 166 15.43 -0.13 1.32
CA THR A 166 14.09 0.41 1.03
C THR A 166 14.17 1.66 0.16
N CYS A 167 15.13 2.55 0.45
CA CYS A 167 15.34 3.75 -0.36
C CYS A 167 15.78 3.38 -1.78
N GLU A 168 16.77 2.51 -1.93
CA GLU A 168 17.23 2.00 -3.23
C GLU A 168 16.10 1.36 -4.02
N GLU A 169 15.26 0.54 -3.38
CA GLU A 169 14.11 -0.08 -4.05
C GLU A 169 13.12 0.97 -4.59
N ILE A 170 12.84 2.02 -3.81
CA ILE A 170 11.99 3.13 -4.25
C ILE A 170 12.59 3.81 -5.49
N TYR A 171 13.90 4.08 -5.49
CA TYR A 171 14.57 4.66 -6.66
C TYR A 171 14.53 3.74 -7.88
N GLU A 172 14.78 2.45 -7.71
CA GLU A 172 14.73 1.45 -8.78
C GLU A 172 13.32 1.33 -9.39
N LYS A 173 12.27 1.51 -8.58
CA LYS A 173 10.87 1.49 -9.02
C LYS A 173 10.34 2.86 -9.47
N GLY A 174 11.22 3.81 -9.75
CA GLY A 174 10.86 5.09 -10.39
C GLY A 174 10.78 6.28 -9.44
N GLY A 175 11.07 6.09 -8.15
CA GLY A 175 11.14 7.14 -7.14
C GLY A 175 9.82 7.49 -6.47
N TYR A 176 8.74 6.75 -6.73
CA TYR A 176 7.44 6.98 -6.11
C TYR A 176 7.36 6.27 -4.76
N ALA A 177 7.06 7.03 -3.73
CA ALA A 177 7.10 6.56 -2.35
C ALA A 177 5.75 6.72 -1.66
N GLU A 178 5.45 5.80 -0.76
CA GLU A 178 4.31 5.84 0.14
C GLU A 178 4.82 5.87 1.58
N VAL A 179 4.43 6.86 2.36
CA VAL A 179 4.63 6.85 3.82
C VAL A 179 3.32 6.46 4.45
N MET A 180 3.34 5.37 5.19
CA MET A 180 2.23 4.89 5.99
C MET A 180 2.49 5.19 7.45
N VAL A 181 1.47 5.67 8.14
CA VAL A 181 1.46 5.94 9.57
C VAL A 181 0.29 5.19 10.14
N VAL A 182 0.54 4.42 11.18
CA VAL A 182 -0.48 3.62 11.84
C VAL A 182 -0.49 3.98 13.31
N SER A 183 -1.67 4.33 13.80
CA SER A 183 -1.99 4.49 15.21
C SER A 183 -2.91 3.35 15.63
N ASP A 184 -2.57 2.68 16.73
CA ASP A 184 -3.36 1.60 17.27
C ASP A 184 -4.73 2.12 17.79
N ALA A 185 -5.64 1.20 18.14
CA ALA A 185 -6.97 1.57 18.62
C ALA A 185 -6.97 2.41 19.91
N SER A 186 -5.90 2.35 20.71
CA SER A 186 -5.75 3.17 21.90
C SER A 186 -5.20 4.58 21.61
N GLY A 187 -4.61 4.80 20.43
CA GLY A 187 -3.90 6.02 20.07
C GLY A 187 -2.58 6.22 20.83
N ILE A 188 -2.09 5.18 21.53
CA ILE A 188 -0.89 5.24 22.36
C ILE A 188 0.32 4.77 21.55
N GLU A 189 0.15 3.71 20.77
CA GLU A 189 1.19 3.13 19.95
C GLU A 189 1.07 3.69 18.54
N THR A 190 2.17 4.22 18.03
CA THR A 190 2.21 4.80 16.70
C THR A 190 3.54 4.49 16.06
N SER A 191 3.47 4.11 14.79
CA SER A 191 4.65 3.78 14.01
C SER A 191 4.46 4.18 12.56
N THR A 192 5.55 4.16 11.82
CA THR A 192 5.57 4.51 10.40
C THR A 192 6.25 3.43 9.58
N ALA A 193 5.92 3.39 8.30
CA ALA A 193 6.67 2.64 7.30
C ALA A 193 6.79 3.45 6.02
N LEU A 194 7.97 3.43 5.42
CA LEU A 194 8.22 3.89 4.06
C LEU A 194 8.12 2.69 3.12
N LEU A 195 7.29 2.84 2.08
CA LEU A 195 6.95 1.82 1.10
C LEU A 195 7.14 2.37 -0.31
N VAL A 196 7.21 1.47 -1.28
CA VAL A 196 7.16 1.83 -2.70
C VAL A 196 5.72 2.07 -3.11
N TRP A 197 5.46 3.19 -3.77
CA TRP A 197 4.16 3.43 -4.41
C TRP A 197 4.11 2.80 -5.80
N ASP A 198 3.90 1.49 -5.82
CA ASP A 198 4.01 0.61 -7.00
C ASP A 198 2.90 0.80 -8.06
N ASN A 199 1.75 1.34 -7.67
CA ASN A 199 0.59 1.54 -8.52
C ASN A 199 0.34 3.01 -8.88
N TYR A 200 1.38 3.85 -8.79
CA TYR A 200 1.35 5.24 -9.24
C TYR A 200 0.66 5.38 -10.61
N PRO A 201 -0.24 6.37 -10.80
CA PRO A 201 -0.63 7.45 -9.88
C PRO A 201 -1.86 7.14 -9.01
N TYR A 202 -2.19 5.86 -8.78
CA TYR A 202 -3.39 5.51 -8.01
C TYR A 202 -3.06 5.21 -6.56
N ALA A 203 -3.79 5.81 -5.62
CA ALA A 203 -3.82 5.37 -4.22
C ALA A 203 -4.93 4.34 -4.07
N VAL A 204 -4.61 3.13 -3.60
CA VAL A 204 -5.60 2.08 -3.31
C VAL A 204 -5.49 1.72 -1.84
N PHE A 205 -6.61 1.82 -1.14
CA PHE A 205 -6.74 1.53 0.29
C PHE A 205 -8.11 0.93 0.59
N VAL A 206 -8.23 0.24 1.73
CA VAL A 206 -9.49 -0.42 2.13
C VAL A 206 -9.94 0.15 3.47
N PRO A 207 -10.82 1.17 3.49
CA PRO A 207 -11.28 1.76 4.73
C PRO A 207 -12.35 0.88 5.41
N PHE A 208 -12.41 0.91 6.74
CA PHE A 208 -13.43 0.21 7.51
C PHE A 208 -14.84 0.81 7.32
N ASN A 209 -14.91 2.10 6.99
CA ASN A 209 -16.16 2.81 6.73
C ASN A 209 -15.94 4.00 5.78
N ASP A 210 -17.03 4.64 5.35
CA ASP A 210 -16.98 5.76 4.39
C ASP A 210 -16.38 7.07 4.96
N ASN A 211 -15.95 7.11 6.23
CA ASN A 211 -15.28 8.27 6.83
C ASN A 211 -13.78 8.24 6.59
N TYR A 212 -13.38 8.30 5.33
CA TYR A 212 -12.02 8.64 4.94
C TYR A 212 -11.97 10.09 4.44
N VAL A 213 -10.81 10.72 4.55
CA VAL A 213 -10.55 11.98 3.85
C VAL A 213 -9.33 11.84 2.98
N TRP A 214 -9.20 12.78 2.06
CA TRP A 214 -8.05 12.85 1.18
C TRP A 214 -7.79 14.27 0.71
N GLU A 215 -6.56 14.52 0.30
CA GLU A 215 -6.12 15.77 -0.31
C GLU A 215 -5.08 15.44 -1.39
N ALA A 216 -5.32 15.91 -2.62
CA ALA A 216 -4.32 15.87 -3.69
C ALA A 216 -3.46 17.14 -3.64
N PHE A 217 -2.20 17.06 -4.06
CA PHE A 217 -1.26 18.20 -4.07
C PHE A 217 -1.30 19.00 -5.38
#